data_AF-A0A1H5PDY6-F1
#
_entry.id   AF-A0A1H5PDY6-F1
#
_cell.length_a   1.000
_cell.length_b   1.000
_cell.length_c   1.000
_cell.angle_alpha   90.00
_cell.angle_beta   90.00
_cell.angle_gamma   90.00
#
_symmetry.space_group_name_H-M   'P 1'
#
loop_
_entity.id
_entity.type
_entity.pdbx_description
1 polymer ?
#
loop_
_entity_poly.entity_id
_entity_poly.type
_entity_poly.pdbx_seq_one_letter_code
_entity_poly.pdbx_strand_id
1 'polypeptide(L)'
;MSQPRHGRSRHRRAKLPALTRLPALTRRRVALLAAPVVLAGAAVAGVTLWPDDAAVGDNATASMDLPEREEDASRGQDRPELPSVTPNAAPTPTATPTPTPTPTPTPTPTPTPTPTPTPTPTPEPTVAGQLFVTAGLNVRTSPDLDAEVVTVLGSGAEVDITGATEGTWSQILLDGEPYWVATEYLADEPPAEEPSGGISAAECESGSGVEDGLTQDAIRVHRAVCALFPQVSSYGGLRSGDGGEHGSGRALDIMISSSVGDDIAAYVRENYRELGVSEVIWRQRIWTVERSSEGWRSMEDRGDATANHYDHVHVTVYGNEGTT
;
A
#
# COMPACT_ATOMS: atom_id res chain seq x y z
N MET A 1 97.78 32.39 7.08
CA MET A 1 97.53 32.70 5.65
C MET A 1 96.17 32.10 5.26
N SER A 2 95.34 32.93 4.65
CA SER A 2 94.12 32.65 3.85
C SER A 2 92.91 31.92 4.46
N GLN A 3 91.86 32.72 4.68
CA GLN A 3 90.43 32.42 4.48
C GLN A 3 90.14 31.75 3.09
N PRO A 4 88.91 31.26 2.71
CA PRO A 4 87.59 31.68 3.21
C PRO A 4 86.40 30.66 3.23
N ARG A 5 85.31 31.14 3.85
CA ARG A 5 83.89 31.14 3.40
C ARG A 5 82.93 29.94 3.58
N HIS A 6 81.78 30.37 4.08
CA HIS A 6 80.39 30.06 3.69
C HIS A 6 79.62 29.02 4.49
N GLY A 7 78.62 29.55 5.21
CA GLY A 7 77.61 28.80 5.93
C GLY A 7 76.59 28.14 5.02
N ARG A 8 75.88 27.17 5.59
CA ARG A 8 74.63 26.64 5.06
C ARG A 8 73.65 26.34 6.18
N SER A 9 72.41 26.63 5.80
CA SER A 9 71.15 26.65 6.54
C SER A 9 70.89 25.47 7.49
N ARG A 10 70.27 25.80 8.62
CA ARG A 10 69.68 24.86 9.58
C ARG A 10 68.37 24.29 9.02
N HIS A 11 68.26 22.97 8.91
CA HIS A 11 66.97 22.28 8.87
C HIS A 11 66.87 21.36 10.10
N ARG A 12 65.99 21.73 11.03
CA ARG A 12 65.58 20.88 12.16
C ARG A 12 64.73 19.73 11.60
N ARG A 13 65.20 18.49 11.76
CA ARG A 13 64.37 17.29 11.54
C ARG A 13 63.31 17.20 12.64
N ALA A 14 62.04 17.25 12.27
CA ALA A 14 60.93 16.91 13.15
C ALA A 14 60.95 15.40 13.45
N LYS A 15 60.75 15.05 14.72
CA LYS A 15 60.75 13.68 15.24
C LYS A 15 59.29 13.18 15.21
N LEU A 16 59.00 12.15 14.42
CA LEU A 16 57.70 11.47 14.42
C LEU A 16 57.51 10.67 15.72
N PRO A 17 56.31 10.65 16.34
CA PRO A 17 56.04 9.84 17.53
C PRO A 17 55.80 8.36 17.15
N ALA A 18 56.15 7.47 18.09
CA ALA A 18 56.03 6.02 17.94
C ALA A 18 54.57 5.55 18.00
N LEU A 19 54.21 4.60 17.11
CA LEU A 19 52.92 3.93 17.09
C LEU A 19 52.83 2.89 18.22
N THR A 20 51.87 3.06 19.12
CA THR A 20 51.53 2.11 20.19
C THR A 20 50.69 0.96 19.59
N ARG A 21 51.15 -0.29 19.76
CA ARG A 21 50.39 -1.50 19.38
C ARG A 21 49.21 -1.70 20.35
N LEU A 22 48.01 -1.86 19.80
CA LEU A 22 46.81 -2.31 20.53
C LEU A 22 46.88 -3.83 20.83
N PRO A 23 46.36 -4.31 21.96
CA PRO A 23 46.36 -5.73 22.31
C PRO A 23 45.28 -6.51 21.56
N ALA A 24 45.58 -7.77 21.23
CA ALA A 24 44.68 -8.68 20.52
C ALA A 24 43.54 -9.18 21.44
N LEU A 25 42.29 -9.00 21.00
CA LEU A 25 41.10 -9.53 21.67
C LEU A 25 41.02 -11.05 21.48
N THR A 26 41.02 -11.79 22.59
CA THR A 26 40.89 -13.24 22.64
C THR A 26 39.41 -13.63 22.57
N ARG A 27 38.98 -14.34 21.51
CA ARG A 27 37.60 -14.86 21.39
C ARG A 27 37.35 -15.92 22.49
N ARG A 28 36.46 -15.61 23.44
CA ARG A 28 35.90 -16.60 24.37
C ARG A 28 34.86 -17.45 23.63
N ARG A 29 35.10 -18.76 23.54
CA ARG A 29 34.11 -19.75 23.12
C ARG A 29 33.13 -19.99 24.28
N VAL A 30 31.85 -19.65 24.10
CA VAL A 30 30.78 -20.06 25.00
C VAL A 30 30.25 -21.40 24.49
N ALA A 31 30.37 -22.45 25.30
CA ALA A 31 29.75 -23.74 25.03
C ALA A 31 28.31 -23.69 25.57
N LEU A 32 27.31 -23.75 24.70
CA LEU A 32 25.93 -24.01 25.10
C LEU A 32 25.76 -25.52 25.34
N LEU A 33 25.41 -25.87 26.58
CA LEU A 33 24.91 -27.19 26.96
C LEU A 33 23.45 -27.31 26.52
N ALA A 34 23.17 -28.20 25.56
CA ALA A 34 21.82 -28.59 25.19
C ALA A 34 21.25 -29.57 26.22
N ALA A 35 20.06 -29.27 26.75
CA ALA A 35 19.22 -30.22 27.48
C ALA A 35 18.06 -30.66 26.56
N PRO A 36 17.74 -31.97 26.46
CA PRO A 36 16.62 -32.41 25.64
C PRO A 36 15.31 -32.22 26.39
N VAL A 37 14.40 -31.42 25.84
CA VAL A 37 12.99 -31.41 26.24
C VAL A 37 12.29 -32.47 25.38
N VAL A 38 11.86 -33.55 26.02
CA VAL A 38 10.98 -34.57 25.44
C VAL A 38 9.55 -34.07 25.58
N LEU A 39 8.90 -33.69 24.47
CA LEU A 39 7.46 -33.51 24.42
C LEU A 39 6.82 -34.68 23.66
N ALA A 40 6.00 -35.43 24.39
CA ALA A 40 5.23 -36.55 23.88
C ALA A 40 4.15 -36.05 22.91
N GLY A 41 4.09 -36.68 21.73
CA GLY A 41 3.07 -36.42 20.73
C GLY A 41 1.70 -36.97 21.13
N ALA A 42 0.66 -36.21 20.78
CA ALA A 42 -0.68 -36.71 20.58
C ALA A 42 -1.08 -36.36 19.14
N ALA A 43 -0.96 -37.35 18.26
CA ALA A 43 -1.51 -37.27 16.91
C ALA A 43 -3.03 -37.48 16.99
N VAL A 44 -3.80 -36.54 16.48
CA VAL A 44 -5.22 -36.76 16.17
C VAL A 44 -5.33 -36.72 14.65
N ALA A 45 -5.39 -37.90 14.05
CA ALA A 45 -5.68 -38.07 12.63
C ALA A 45 -7.19 -37.83 12.42
N GLY A 46 -7.53 -36.66 11.88
CA GLY A 46 -8.86 -36.36 11.35
C GLY A 46 -8.84 -36.50 9.83
N VAL A 47 -9.12 -37.70 9.31
CA VAL A 47 -9.49 -37.90 7.90
C VAL A 47 -10.96 -37.54 7.78
N THR A 48 -11.28 -36.38 7.20
CA THR A 48 -12.63 -36.09 6.73
C THR A 48 -12.73 -36.54 5.28
N LEU A 49 -13.45 -37.65 5.08
CA LEU A 49 -13.95 -38.09 3.78
C LEU A 49 -15.09 -37.16 3.35
N TRP A 50 -14.93 -36.50 2.20
CA TRP A 50 -16.06 -35.92 1.47
C TRP A 50 -16.67 -36.99 0.56
N PRO A 51 -18.00 -37.15 0.51
CA PRO A 51 -18.66 -38.03 -0.45
C PRO A 51 -18.86 -37.32 -1.79
N ASP A 52 -18.51 -38.04 -2.86
CA ASP A 52 -18.93 -37.78 -4.23
C ASP A 52 -20.38 -38.25 -4.51
N ASP A 53 -20.91 -37.66 -5.58
CA ASP A 53 -22.07 -38.03 -6.40
C ASP A 53 -23.51 -37.71 -5.92
N ALA A 54 -24.11 -36.69 -6.56
CA ALA A 54 -25.22 -36.93 -7.49
C ALA A 54 -25.47 -35.72 -8.41
N ALA A 55 -25.42 -35.97 -9.71
CA ALA A 55 -25.77 -35.07 -10.79
C ALA A 55 -27.30 -34.92 -11.01
N VAL A 56 -27.62 -34.00 -11.94
CA VAL A 56 -28.91 -33.71 -12.64
C VAL A 56 -29.76 -32.64 -11.95
N GLY A 57 -30.13 -31.51 -12.57
CA GLY A 57 -29.96 -31.00 -13.93
C GLY A 57 -30.70 -29.67 -14.10
N ASP A 58 -30.49 -29.06 -15.27
CA ASP A 58 -31.28 -28.01 -15.93
C ASP A 58 -31.12 -26.52 -15.55
N ASN A 59 -30.34 -25.86 -16.44
CA ASN A 59 -30.79 -24.78 -17.32
C ASN A 59 -30.92 -23.35 -16.75
N ALA A 60 -29.87 -22.55 -16.93
CA ALA A 60 -29.99 -21.11 -17.21
C ALA A 60 -28.70 -20.58 -17.87
N THR A 61 -28.62 -20.65 -19.19
CA THR A 61 -27.72 -19.81 -19.98
C THR A 61 -28.21 -18.36 -19.93
N ALA A 62 -27.52 -17.51 -19.19
CA ALA A 62 -27.69 -16.06 -19.27
C ALA A 62 -26.50 -15.46 -20.05
N SER A 63 -26.65 -15.41 -21.38
CA SER A 63 -25.84 -14.54 -22.22
C SER A 63 -26.25 -13.09 -21.94
N MET A 64 -25.30 -12.28 -21.48
CA MET A 64 -25.46 -10.83 -21.48
C MET A 64 -25.03 -10.30 -22.85
N ASP A 65 -26.02 -10.07 -23.71
CA ASP A 65 -25.86 -9.28 -24.92
C ASP A 65 -26.40 -7.86 -24.67
N LEU A 66 -25.54 -6.89 -24.97
CA LEU A 66 -25.83 -5.46 -25.01
C LEU A 66 -26.93 -5.16 -26.03
N PRO A 67 -27.73 -4.10 -25.83
CA PRO A 67 -28.19 -3.37 -27.01
C PRO A 67 -27.88 -1.88 -26.94
N GLU A 68 -27.26 -1.45 -28.03
CA GLU A 68 -27.18 -0.10 -28.56
C GLU A 68 -28.57 0.54 -28.68
N ARG A 69 -28.67 1.84 -28.41
CA ARG A 69 -29.89 2.63 -28.63
C ARG A 69 -29.63 3.66 -29.72
N GLU A 70 -30.12 3.37 -30.92
CA GLU A 70 -30.40 4.35 -31.96
C GLU A 70 -31.91 4.42 -32.27
N GLU A 71 -32.27 5.36 -33.13
CA GLU A 71 -33.48 6.15 -33.19
C GLU A 71 -34.72 5.51 -33.89
N ASP A 72 -35.84 6.20 -33.65
CA ASP A 72 -36.91 6.54 -34.61
C ASP A 72 -38.32 5.88 -34.50
N ALA A 73 -39.29 6.80 -34.58
CA ALA A 73 -40.69 6.75 -35.01
C ALA A 73 -41.65 5.60 -34.61
N SER A 74 -42.82 5.98 -34.07
CA SER A 74 -44.09 5.86 -34.85
C SER A 74 -45.35 6.44 -34.20
N ARG A 75 -46.12 7.13 -35.06
CA ARG A 75 -47.59 7.16 -35.25
C ARG A 75 -48.55 7.45 -34.08
N GLY A 76 -49.34 8.49 -34.30
CA GLY A 76 -50.69 8.63 -33.74
C GLY A 76 -51.79 8.02 -34.61
N GLN A 77 -53.03 8.09 -34.12
CA GLN A 77 -54.28 8.29 -34.86
C GLN A 77 -55.46 8.47 -33.89
N ASP A 78 -56.50 9.15 -34.39
CA ASP A 78 -57.85 9.35 -33.84
C ASP A 78 -58.15 10.58 -32.96
N ARG A 79 -58.48 11.72 -33.61
CA ARG A 79 -59.77 12.40 -33.34
C ARG A 79 -60.20 13.38 -34.46
N PRO A 80 -61.51 13.46 -34.81
CA PRO A 80 -61.98 13.95 -36.10
C PRO A 80 -62.27 15.47 -36.18
N GLU A 81 -62.65 15.88 -37.39
CA GLU A 81 -62.53 17.21 -38.01
C GLU A 81 -63.89 17.96 -38.16
N LEU A 82 -63.79 19.30 -38.41
CA LEU A 82 -64.70 20.27 -39.07
C LEU A 82 -65.75 21.03 -38.22
N PRO A 83 -66.18 22.27 -38.61
CA PRO A 83 -65.95 22.99 -39.87
C PRO A 83 -65.43 24.46 -39.77
N SER A 84 -65.04 24.99 -40.94
CA SER A 84 -64.51 26.34 -41.22
C SER A 84 -65.60 27.41 -41.38
N VAL A 85 -65.37 28.63 -40.85
CA VAL A 85 -66.01 29.89 -41.32
C VAL A 85 -65.09 31.12 -41.15
N THR A 86 -65.12 31.95 -42.19
CA THR A 86 -64.37 33.15 -42.65
C THR A 86 -64.38 34.39 -41.72
N PRO A 87 -63.40 35.33 -41.82
CA PRO A 87 -63.22 36.42 -40.83
C PRO A 87 -64.05 37.68 -41.15
N ASN A 88 -64.48 38.41 -40.10
CA ASN A 88 -65.05 39.75 -40.22
C ASN A 88 -64.58 40.67 -39.06
N ALA A 89 -64.57 41.97 -39.35
CA ALA A 89 -63.71 43.02 -38.80
C ALA A 89 -63.97 43.51 -37.36
N ALA A 90 -62.96 44.27 -36.89
CA ALA A 90 -62.68 44.84 -35.57
C ALA A 90 -63.75 45.74 -34.91
N PRO A 91 -63.63 45.94 -33.59
CA PRO A 91 -63.59 47.32 -33.08
C PRO A 91 -62.43 47.63 -32.10
N THR A 92 -62.16 48.94 -32.02
CA THR A 92 -61.09 49.72 -31.36
C THR A 92 -60.90 49.51 -29.85
N PRO A 93 -59.65 49.57 -29.31
CA PRO A 93 -59.41 49.48 -27.87
C PRO A 93 -59.77 50.77 -27.11
N THR A 94 -60.38 50.63 -25.93
CA THR A 94 -60.60 51.70 -24.96
C THR A 94 -59.47 51.72 -23.93
N ALA A 95 -58.94 52.90 -23.63
CA ALA A 95 -57.80 53.09 -22.72
C ALA A 95 -58.15 52.75 -21.26
N THR A 96 -57.27 51.98 -20.60
CA THR A 96 -57.33 51.66 -19.17
C THR A 96 -56.43 52.61 -18.37
N PRO A 97 -56.87 53.18 -17.22
CA PRO A 97 -56.08 54.16 -16.49
C PRO A 97 -54.87 53.55 -15.75
N THR A 98 -53.76 54.29 -15.77
CA THR A 98 -52.47 53.95 -15.16
C THR A 98 -52.53 54.04 -13.61
N PRO A 99 -52.06 53.02 -12.86
CA PRO A 99 -51.98 53.11 -11.40
C PRO A 99 -50.86 54.05 -10.94
N THR A 100 -51.09 54.75 -9.83
CA THR A 100 -50.15 55.68 -9.18
C THR A 100 -49.07 54.91 -8.40
N PRO A 101 -47.78 55.25 -8.52
CA PRO A 101 -46.72 54.53 -7.81
C PRO A 101 -46.76 54.77 -6.29
N THR A 102 -46.67 53.68 -5.53
CA THR A 102 -46.53 53.64 -4.07
C THR A 102 -45.11 54.06 -3.65
N PRO A 103 -44.92 54.87 -2.59
CA PRO A 103 -43.59 55.30 -2.17
C PRO A 103 -42.72 54.13 -1.71
N THR A 104 -41.48 54.12 -2.18
CA THR A 104 -40.45 53.12 -1.87
C THR A 104 -39.89 53.37 -0.46
N PRO A 105 -39.75 52.32 0.40
CA PRO A 105 -39.17 52.48 1.73
C PRO A 105 -37.68 52.84 1.66
N THR A 106 -37.25 53.76 2.51
CA THR A 106 -35.86 54.19 2.68
C THR A 106 -35.01 53.04 3.25
N PRO A 107 -33.81 52.76 2.72
CA PRO A 107 -32.96 51.67 3.20
C PRO A 107 -32.45 51.93 4.62
N THR A 108 -32.61 50.93 5.49
CA THR A 108 -32.00 50.87 6.83
C THR A 108 -30.47 50.71 6.69
N PRO A 109 -29.65 51.45 7.45
CA PRO A 109 -28.20 51.32 7.37
C PRO A 109 -27.73 49.90 7.74
N THR A 110 -26.92 49.32 6.86
CA THR A 110 -26.28 48.03 7.07
C THR A 110 -25.21 48.16 8.16
N PRO A 111 -25.14 47.26 9.17
CA PRO A 111 -24.09 47.31 10.17
C PRO A 111 -22.71 47.12 9.53
N THR A 112 -21.75 47.93 9.94
CA THR A 112 -20.35 47.80 9.53
C THR A 112 -19.80 46.46 10.03
N PRO A 113 -19.12 45.65 9.18
CA PRO A 113 -18.54 44.39 9.62
C PRO A 113 -17.49 44.63 10.70
N THR A 114 -17.61 43.90 11.81
CA THR A 114 -16.56 43.80 12.83
C THR A 114 -15.32 43.18 12.18
N PRO A 115 -14.11 43.74 12.37
CA PRO A 115 -12.90 43.15 11.82
C PRO A 115 -12.73 41.72 12.32
N THR A 116 -12.62 40.78 11.40
CA THR A 116 -12.23 39.40 11.70
C THR A 116 -10.82 39.43 12.31
N PRO A 117 -10.58 38.79 13.47
CA PRO A 117 -9.24 38.73 14.03
C PRO A 117 -8.29 38.13 12.99
N THR A 118 -7.15 38.79 12.78
CA THR A 118 -6.07 38.23 11.97
C THR A 118 -5.62 36.92 12.63
N PRO A 119 -5.54 35.79 11.90
CA PRO A 119 -5.07 34.55 12.48
C PRO A 119 -3.67 34.77 13.03
N THR A 120 -3.44 34.35 14.27
CA THR A 120 -2.10 34.26 14.84
C THR A 120 -1.29 33.30 13.96
N PRO A 121 -0.06 33.64 13.54
CA PRO A 121 0.75 32.72 12.76
C PRO A 121 0.96 31.43 13.54
N THR A 122 0.63 30.30 12.92
CA THR A 122 0.97 28.97 13.44
C THR A 122 2.50 28.89 13.49
N PRO A 123 3.11 28.46 14.61
CA PRO A 123 4.55 28.29 14.67
C PRO A 123 5.01 27.33 13.58
N GLU A 124 6.13 27.67 12.93
CA GLU A 124 6.78 26.80 11.95
C GLU A 124 7.16 25.48 12.63
N PRO A 125 6.93 24.32 12.00
CA PRO A 125 7.29 23.04 12.59
C PRO A 125 8.80 22.97 12.80
N THR A 126 9.22 22.40 13.92
CA THR A 126 10.63 22.26 14.28
C THR A 126 11.01 20.78 14.32
N VAL A 127 12.22 20.45 13.86
CA VAL A 127 12.76 19.09 13.94
C VAL A 127 13.10 18.78 15.39
N ALA A 128 12.42 17.79 15.98
CA ALA A 128 12.64 17.31 17.33
C ALA A 128 13.59 16.11 17.39
N GLY A 129 13.74 15.38 16.28
CA GLY A 129 14.60 14.21 16.17
C GLY A 129 14.48 13.54 14.81
N GLN A 130 15.13 12.40 14.67
CA GLN A 130 15.10 11.56 13.48
C GLN A 130 14.74 10.14 13.89
N LEU A 131 13.91 9.48 13.07
CA LEU A 131 13.56 8.07 13.22
C LEU A 131 13.69 7.37 11.87
N PHE A 132 13.76 6.04 11.91
CA PHE A 132 13.81 5.19 10.74
C PHE A 132 12.46 4.52 10.51
N VAL A 133 12.06 4.48 9.25
CA VAL A 133 10.90 3.74 8.79
C VAL A 133 11.24 2.25 8.78
N THR A 134 10.43 1.42 9.42
CA THR A 134 10.70 -0.02 9.56
C THR A 134 10.10 -0.87 8.44
N ALA A 135 9.08 -0.37 7.74
CA ALA A 135 8.42 -1.02 6.60
C ALA A 135 7.80 0.03 5.67
N GLY A 136 7.26 -0.38 4.52
CA GLY A 136 6.57 0.54 3.60
C GLY A 136 5.49 1.39 4.30
N LEU A 137 5.74 2.70 4.43
CA LEU A 137 4.98 3.61 5.31
C LEU A 137 4.29 4.71 4.52
N ASN A 138 2.95 4.70 4.56
CA ASN A 138 2.15 5.76 3.96
C ASN A 138 2.29 7.07 4.75
N VAL A 139 2.56 8.15 4.04
CA VAL A 139 2.63 9.52 4.56
C VAL A 139 1.33 10.24 4.20
N ARG A 140 0.65 10.79 5.20
CA ARG A 140 -0.71 11.31 5.05
C ARG A 140 -0.85 12.77 5.44
N THR A 141 -1.86 13.43 4.90
CA THR A 141 -2.19 14.84 5.20
C THR A 141 -2.76 15.06 6.60
N SER A 142 -3.35 14.02 7.22
CA SER A 142 -3.94 14.05 8.57
C SER A 142 -3.69 12.70 9.28
N PRO A 143 -3.77 12.64 10.63
CA PRO A 143 -3.57 11.41 11.41
C PRO A 143 -4.81 10.50 11.36
N ASP A 144 -5.20 10.11 10.16
CA ASP A 144 -6.39 9.30 9.88
C ASP A 144 -6.12 8.31 8.74
N LEU A 145 -6.71 7.12 8.82
CA LEU A 145 -6.58 6.09 7.78
C LEU A 145 -7.31 6.45 6.48
N ASP A 146 -8.28 7.35 6.54
CA ASP A 146 -9.04 7.86 5.39
C ASP A 146 -8.41 9.13 4.78
N ALA A 147 -7.35 9.68 5.41
CA ALA A 147 -6.66 10.87 4.90
C ALA A 147 -5.90 10.58 3.59
N GLU A 148 -5.75 11.60 2.75
CA GLU A 148 -4.98 11.50 1.50
C GLU A 148 -3.55 11.03 1.77
N VAL A 149 -3.09 10.05 1.00
CA VAL A 149 -1.70 9.57 1.01
C VAL A 149 -0.90 10.40 0.02
N VAL A 150 0.09 11.13 0.53
CA VAL A 150 0.96 12.01 -0.25
C VAL A 150 2.08 11.22 -0.91
N THR A 151 2.68 10.29 -0.17
CA THR A 151 3.74 9.41 -0.66
C THR A 151 3.86 8.16 0.22
N VAL A 152 4.72 7.24 -0.18
CA VAL A 152 5.08 6.04 0.59
C VAL A 152 6.59 6.02 0.78
N LEU A 153 7.03 5.90 2.03
CA LEU A 153 8.44 5.75 2.38
C LEU A 153 8.80 4.28 2.45
N GLY A 154 9.97 3.90 1.94
CA GLY A 154 10.49 2.54 2.05
C GLY A 154 11.06 2.24 3.43
N SER A 155 11.20 0.95 3.75
CA SER A 155 11.96 0.52 4.93
C SER A 155 13.39 1.08 4.90
N GLY A 156 13.92 1.46 6.06
CA GLY A 156 15.22 2.11 6.22
C GLY A 156 15.24 3.60 5.89
N ALA A 157 14.15 4.18 5.38
CA ALA A 157 14.08 5.63 5.15
C ALA A 157 14.20 6.38 6.48
N GLU A 158 15.07 7.38 6.51
CA GLU A 158 15.22 8.28 7.66
C GLU A 158 14.23 9.45 7.50
N VAL A 159 13.53 9.80 8.57
CA VAL A 159 12.56 10.90 8.61
C VAL A 159 12.82 11.83 9.79
N ASP A 160 12.73 13.13 9.54
CA ASP A 160 12.70 14.14 10.59
C ASP A 160 11.30 14.12 11.26
N ILE A 161 11.26 14.03 12.59
CA ILE A 161 10.02 14.09 13.38
C ILE A 161 9.85 15.47 14.04
N THR A 162 8.62 15.94 14.16
CA THR A 162 8.32 17.20 14.89
C THR A 162 8.13 16.98 16.39
N GLY A 163 7.98 15.71 16.80
CA GLY A 163 7.61 15.32 18.16
C GLY A 163 6.11 15.45 18.44
N ALA A 164 5.30 15.95 17.51
CA ALA A 164 3.85 15.95 17.64
C ALA A 164 3.30 14.55 17.37
N THR A 165 2.39 14.09 18.24
CA THR A 165 1.73 12.79 18.14
C THR A 165 0.23 12.93 18.37
N GLU A 166 -0.56 12.15 17.65
CA GLU A 166 -2.01 12.05 17.84
C GLU A 166 -2.43 10.58 17.80
N GLY A 167 -2.78 10.01 18.96
CA GLY A 167 -3.09 8.58 19.06
C GLY A 167 -1.90 7.71 18.62
N THR A 168 -2.12 6.90 17.58
CA THR A 168 -1.10 6.03 16.97
C THR A 168 -0.33 6.70 15.83
N TRP A 169 -0.42 8.02 15.70
CA TRP A 169 0.22 8.78 14.64
C TRP A 169 1.33 9.67 15.17
N SER A 170 2.39 9.79 14.38
CA SER A 170 3.49 10.72 14.58
C SER A 170 3.58 11.67 13.40
N GLN A 171 3.86 12.94 13.67
CA GLN A 171 4.07 13.93 12.63
C GLN A 171 5.55 13.97 12.22
N ILE A 172 5.79 13.83 10.93
CA ILE A 172 7.10 13.92 10.27
C ILE A 172 7.17 15.18 9.40
N LEU A 173 8.37 15.52 8.97
CA LEU A 173 8.61 16.57 7.97
C LEU A 173 9.12 15.95 6.68
N LEU A 174 8.49 16.30 5.56
CA LEU A 174 9.01 16.07 4.21
C LEU A 174 9.18 17.42 3.53
N ASP A 175 10.40 17.70 3.06
CA ASP A 175 10.76 18.98 2.43
C ASP A 175 10.35 20.22 3.27
N GLY A 176 10.34 20.07 4.61
CA GLY A 176 9.94 21.12 5.56
C GLY A 176 8.44 21.22 5.84
N GLU A 177 7.60 20.43 5.16
CA GLU A 177 6.15 20.40 5.36
C GLU A 177 5.72 19.25 6.27
N PRO A 178 4.76 19.47 7.20
CA PRO A 178 4.35 18.47 8.17
C PRO A 178 3.34 17.48 7.60
N TYR A 179 3.59 16.18 7.84
CA TYR A 179 2.70 15.08 7.47
C TYR A 179 2.60 14.06 8.58
N TRP A 180 1.64 13.14 8.48
CA TRP A 180 1.34 12.14 9.51
C TRP A 180 1.64 10.73 9.03
N VAL A 181 2.28 9.94 9.90
CA VAL A 181 2.58 8.52 9.68
C VAL A 181 2.20 7.70 10.90
N ALA A 182 1.95 6.40 10.72
CA ALA A 182 1.66 5.51 11.83
C ALA A 182 2.94 5.25 12.66
N THR A 183 2.88 5.55 13.96
CA THR A 183 4.01 5.50 14.90
C THR A 183 4.62 4.11 15.01
N GLU A 184 3.83 3.05 14.82
CA GLU A 184 4.31 1.66 14.91
C GLU A 184 5.40 1.31 13.89
N TYR A 185 5.51 2.08 12.81
CA TYR A 185 6.51 1.90 11.76
C TYR A 185 7.74 2.80 11.90
N LEU A 186 7.91 3.45 13.06
CA LEU A 186 9.07 4.29 13.36
C LEU A 186 9.93 3.64 14.45
N ALA A 187 11.24 3.66 14.25
CA ALA A 187 12.22 3.14 15.22
C ALA A 187 13.44 4.07 15.35
N ASP A 188 14.10 4.05 16.51
CA ASP A 188 15.32 4.83 16.77
C ASP A 188 16.55 4.30 15.99
N GLU A 189 16.52 3.01 15.65
CA GLU A 189 17.57 2.35 14.89
C GLU A 189 17.00 1.93 13.53
N PRO A 190 17.81 1.98 12.45
CA PRO A 190 17.37 1.46 11.16
C PRO A 190 17.01 -0.03 11.33
N PRO A 191 16.01 -0.53 10.60
CA PRO A 191 15.76 -1.97 10.55
C PRO A 191 17.07 -2.67 10.19
N ALA A 192 17.31 -3.83 10.78
CA ALA A 192 18.47 -4.64 10.42
C ALA A 192 18.50 -4.75 8.88
N GLU A 193 19.66 -4.53 8.25
CA GLU A 193 19.78 -4.69 6.80
C GLU A 193 19.27 -6.08 6.43
N GLU A 194 18.03 -6.15 5.93
CA GLU A 194 17.51 -7.33 5.28
C GLU A 194 18.48 -7.64 4.14
N PRO A 195 18.87 -8.90 3.94
CA PRO A 195 19.95 -9.19 3.02
C PRO A 195 19.55 -8.70 1.64
N SER A 196 20.21 -7.63 1.19
CA SER A 196 20.29 -7.20 -0.21
C SER A 196 21.03 -8.22 -1.09
N GLY A 197 21.29 -9.42 -0.56
CA GLY A 197 21.62 -10.58 -1.37
C GLY A 197 20.39 -10.91 -2.19
N GLY A 198 20.52 -10.77 -3.51
CA GLY A 198 19.41 -10.88 -4.45
C GLY A 198 18.49 -12.09 -4.21
N ILE A 199 17.28 -12.00 -4.77
CA ILE A 199 16.20 -12.97 -4.59
C ILE A 199 16.70 -14.41 -4.62
N SER A 200 16.61 -15.08 -3.46
CA SER A 200 17.04 -16.46 -3.33
C SER A 200 16.18 -17.35 -4.21
N ALA A 201 16.84 -18.11 -5.09
CA ALA A 201 16.22 -19.20 -5.85
C ALA A 201 16.50 -20.58 -5.22
N ALA A 202 17.07 -20.62 -4.01
CA ALA A 202 17.36 -21.86 -3.29
C ALA A 202 16.07 -22.54 -2.83
N GLU A 203 16.06 -23.86 -2.83
CA GLU A 203 14.97 -24.63 -2.26
C GLU A 203 14.83 -24.37 -0.76
N CYS A 204 13.59 -24.45 -0.28
CA CYS A 204 13.26 -24.26 1.12
C CYS A 204 13.78 -25.39 2.00
N GLU A 205 14.41 -25.03 3.12
CA GLU A 205 14.78 -26.02 4.14
C GLU A 205 13.53 -26.67 4.76
N SER A 206 12.43 -25.93 4.87
CA SER A 206 11.11 -26.42 5.29
C SER A 206 10.41 -27.32 4.26
N GLY A 207 10.95 -27.41 3.03
CA GLY A 207 10.44 -28.24 1.93
C GLY A 207 9.78 -27.44 0.81
N SER A 208 9.82 -28.00 -0.41
CA SER A 208 9.30 -27.36 -1.64
C SER A 208 8.02 -28.04 -2.17
N GLY A 209 7.27 -28.77 -1.34
CA GLY A 209 6.07 -29.49 -1.80
C GLY A 209 4.95 -28.59 -2.33
N VAL A 210 4.90 -27.33 -1.91
CA VAL A 210 3.96 -26.35 -2.46
C VAL A 210 4.29 -25.94 -3.90
N GLU A 211 5.53 -26.16 -4.36
CA GLU A 211 5.98 -25.78 -5.71
C GLU A 211 5.39 -26.68 -6.81
N ASP A 212 4.84 -27.83 -6.45
CA ASP A 212 4.26 -28.77 -7.40
C ASP A 212 3.08 -28.14 -8.16
N GLY A 213 3.31 -27.87 -9.44
CA GLY A 213 2.32 -27.27 -10.35
C GLY A 213 2.20 -25.74 -10.25
N LEU A 214 3.06 -25.08 -9.47
CA LEU A 214 3.21 -23.62 -9.53
C LEU A 214 3.95 -23.19 -10.80
N THR A 215 3.68 -21.97 -11.24
CA THR A 215 4.47 -21.32 -12.29
C THR A 215 5.83 -20.85 -11.76
N GLN A 216 6.76 -20.56 -12.66
CA GLN A 216 8.14 -20.22 -12.30
C GLN A 216 8.25 -18.95 -11.44
N ASP A 217 7.42 -17.94 -11.69
CA ASP A 217 7.39 -16.73 -10.88
C ASP A 217 6.81 -17.02 -9.48
N ALA A 218 5.80 -17.89 -9.36
CA ALA A 218 5.24 -18.29 -8.07
C ALA A 218 6.25 -19.11 -7.24
N ILE A 219 7.01 -20.00 -7.88
CA ILE A 219 8.15 -20.70 -7.26
C ILE A 219 9.21 -19.71 -6.78
N ARG A 220 9.48 -18.66 -7.56
CA ARG A 220 10.44 -17.62 -7.18
C ARG A 220 9.97 -16.87 -5.93
N VAL A 221 8.69 -16.49 -5.86
CA VAL A 221 8.10 -15.89 -4.64
C VAL A 221 8.25 -16.83 -3.44
N HIS A 222 7.86 -18.10 -3.57
CA HIS A 222 7.96 -19.09 -2.50
C HIS A 222 9.38 -19.15 -1.92
N ARG A 223 10.38 -19.37 -2.77
CA ARG A 223 11.78 -19.52 -2.36
C ARG A 223 12.38 -18.26 -1.75
N ALA A 224 12.03 -17.11 -2.30
CA ALA A 224 12.46 -15.81 -1.79
C ALA A 224 11.93 -15.55 -0.38
N VAL A 225 10.62 -15.72 -0.20
CA VAL A 225 9.94 -15.53 1.09
C VAL A 225 10.47 -16.53 2.11
N CYS A 226 10.63 -17.78 1.73
CA CYS A 226 11.11 -18.83 2.61
C CYS A 226 12.56 -18.60 3.10
N ALA A 227 13.42 -18.05 2.26
CA ALA A 227 14.80 -17.72 2.63
C ALA A 227 14.88 -16.55 3.63
N LEU A 228 14.01 -15.56 3.49
CA LEU A 228 14.00 -14.35 4.32
C LEU A 228 13.15 -14.48 5.58
N PHE A 229 12.06 -15.22 5.50
CA PHE A 229 11.08 -15.39 6.56
C PHE A 229 10.98 -16.86 6.97
N PRO A 230 12.05 -17.45 7.55
CA PRO A 230 12.10 -18.87 7.91
C PRO A 230 11.06 -19.30 8.95
N GLN A 231 10.40 -18.34 9.61
CA GLN A 231 9.27 -18.58 10.51
C GLN A 231 7.98 -18.98 9.77
N VAL A 232 7.88 -18.71 8.46
CA VAL A 232 6.75 -19.19 7.64
C VAL A 232 6.96 -20.67 7.35
N SER A 233 6.00 -21.49 7.76
CA SER A 233 6.10 -22.95 7.65
C SER A 233 4.96 -23.59 6.84
N SER A 234 4.03 -22.79 6.35
CA SER A 234 2.87 -23.27 5.60
C SER A 234 2.54 -22.33 4.45
N TYR A 235 2.27 -22.92 3.30
CA TYR A 235 1.96 -22.22 2.06
C TYR A 235 0.81 -22.92 1.34
N GLY A 236 -0.12 -22.16 0.78
CA GLY A 236 -1.13 -22.63 -0.16
C GLY A 236 -0.69 -22.35 -1.59
N GLY A 237 -0.70 -23.36 -2.46
CA GLY A 237 -0.28 -23.25 -3.86
C GLY A 237 -1.39 -23.62 -4.83
N LEU A 238 -1.05 -24.48 -5.80
CA LEU A 238 -1.99 -24.98 -6.81
C LEU A 238 -3.24 -25.62 -6.17
N ARG A 239 -4.42 -25.24 -6.66
CA ARG A 239 -5.72 -25.89 -6.33
C ARG A 239 -6.33 -26.47 -7.60
N SER A 240 -6.08 -27.76 -7.88
CA SER A 240 -6.56 -28.38 -9.13
C SER A 240 -8.08 -28.28 -9.27
N GLY A 241 -8.53 -27.83 -10.45
CA GLY A 241 -9.95 -27.65 -10.76
C GLY A 241 -10.51 -26.27 -10.37
N ASP A 242 -9.73 -25.44 -9.66
CA ASP A 242 -10.05 -24.02 -9.47
C ASP A 242 -9.95 -23.27 -10.83
N GLY A 243 -10.84 -22.32 -11.06
CA GLY A 243 -10.85 -21.52 -12.29
C GLY A 243 -9.95 -20.28 -12.24
N GLY A 244 -9.40 -19.96 -11.07
CA GLY A 244 -8.62 -18.75 -10.82
C GLY A 244 -7.11 -18.95 -10.85
N GLU A 245 -6.42 -18.03 -10.19
CA GLU A 245 -4.97 -17.94 -10.12
C GLU A 245 -4.37 -19.15 -9.41
N HIS A 246 -5.03 -19.67 -8.36
CA HIS A 246 -4.60 -20.91 -7.72
C HIS A 246 -4.76 -22.10 -8.66
N GLY A 247 -5.84 -22.19 -9.44
CA GLY A 247 -6.05 -23.26 -10.41
C GLY A 247 -5.04 -23.29 -11.55
N SER A 248 -4.48 -22.14 -11.90
CA SER A 248 -3.41 -22.00 -12.91
C SER A 248 -1.99 -22.05 -12.32
N GLY A 249 -1.85 -22.23 -11.01
CA GLY A 249 -0.54 -22.25 -10.32
C GLY A 249 0.14 -20.88 -10.23
N ARG A 250 -0.61 -19.80 -10.47
CA ARG A 250 -0.14 -18.40 -10.47
C ARG A 250 -0.34 -17.68 -9.14
N ALA A 251 -0.93 -18.33 -8.14
CA ALA A 251 -1.11 -17.77 -6.81
C ALA A 251 -0.37 -18.57 -5.75
N LEU A 252 0.11 -17.85 -4.73
CA LEU A 252 0.71 -18.38 -3.53
C LEU A 252 0.09 -17.69 -2.31
N ASP A 253 -0.47 -18.49 -1.40
CA ASP A 253 -0.89 -18.04 -0.08
C ASP A 253 0.23 -18.33 0.91
N ILE A 254 0.74 -17.28 1.54
CA ILE A 254 1.79 -17.34 2.54
C ILE A 254 1.09 -17.31 3.89
N MET A 255 0.95 -18.46 4.54
CA MET A 255 0.08 -18.60 5.72
C MET A 255 0.72 -17.98 6.96
N ILE A 256 0.28 -16.77 7.31
CA ILE A 256 0.80 -15.98 8.42
C ILE A 256 -0.27 -14.97 8.89
N SER A 257 -0.51 -14.89 10.19
CA SER A 257 -1.47 -13.92 10.79
C SER A 257 -0.81 -12.83 11.63
N SER A 258 0.45 -13.03 12.03
CA SER A 258 1.23 -12.06 12.80
C SER A 258 1.64 -10.84 11.96
N SER A 259 2.24 -9.83 12.61
CA SER A 259 2.82 -8.66 11.94
C SER A 259 3.89 -8.99 10.91
N VAL A 260 4.51 -10.17 10.96
CA VAL A 260 5.43 -10.67 9.91
C VAL A 260 4.77 -10.64 8.51
N GLY A 261 3.44 -10.76 8.42
CA GLY A 261 2.73 -10.63 7.15
C GLY A 261 2.83 -9.23 6.53
N ASP A 262 2.97 -8.18 7.35
CA ASP A 262 3.20 -6.82 6.87
C ASP A 262 4.58 -6.71 6.19
N ASP A 263 5.62 -7.33 6.78
CA ASP A 263 6.99 -7.37 6.23
C ASP A 263 7.04 -8.19 4.93
N ILE A 264 6.37 -9.34 4.89
CA ILE A 264 6.28 -10.19 3.69
C ILE A 264 5.58 -9.43 2.56
N ALA A 265 4.44 -8.80 2.84
CA ALA A 265 3.69 -8.05 1.83
C ALA A 265 4.50 -6.84 1.32
N ALA A 266 5.26 -6.17 2.18
CA ALA A 266 6.18 -5.11 1.77
C ALA A 266 7.30 -5.66 0.88
N TYR A 267 7.99 -6.72 1.31
CA TYR A 267 9.07 -7.36 0.55
C TYR A 267 8.62 -7.78 -0.86
N VAL A 268 7.48 -8.47 -0.96
CA VAL A 268 6.92 -8.94 -2.23
C VAL A 268 6.58 -7.75 -3.14
N ARG A 269 6.00 -6.68 -2.59
CA ARG A 269 5.66 -5.46 -3.35
C ARG A 269 6.88 -4.68 -3.81
N GLU A 270 7.91 -4.58 -2.99
CA GLU A 270 9.14 -3.84 -3.33
C GLU A 270 9.94 -4.58 -4.41
N ASN A 271 9.90 -5.92 -4.40
CA ASN A 271 10.62 -6.78 -5.32
C ASN A 271 9.76 -7.30 -6.48
N TYR A 272 8.57 -6.73 -6.70
CA TYR A 272 7.55 -7.29 -7.60
C TYR A 272 8.05 -7.58 -9.02
N ARG A 273 8.94 -6.73 -9.56
CA ARG A 273 9.50 -6.89 -10.92
C ARG A 273 10.40 -8.11 -11.02
N GLU A 274 11.25 -8.29 -10.02
CA GLU A 274 12.20 -9.40 -10.00
C GLU A 274 11.55 -10.71 -9.54
N LEU A 275 10.41 -10.63 -8.84
CA LEU A 275 9.58 -11.77 -8.44
C LEU A 275 8.51 -12.15 -9.48
N GLY A 276 8.20 -11.29 -10.45
CA GLY A 276 7.14 -11.51 -11.43
C GLY A 276 5.72 -11.36 -10.85
N VAL A 277 5.57 -10.58 -9.78
CA VAL A 277 4.31 -10.37 -9.06
C VAL A 277 3.43 -9.37 -9.81
N SER A 278 2.13 -9.66 -9.91
CA SER A 278 1.12 -8.76 -10.48
C SER A 278 0.19 -8.16 -9.42
N GLU A 279 -0.04 -8.87 -8.32
CA GLU A 279 -0.97 -8.48 -7.26
C GLU A 279 -0.57 -9.06 -5.90
N VAL A 280 -0.84 -8.29 -4.84
CA VAL A 280 -0.73 -8.74 -3.45
C VAL A 280 -2.02 -8.35 -2.71
N ILE A 281 -2.57 -9.29 -1.95
CA ILE A 281 -3.69 -9.06 -1.03
C ILE A 281 -3.24 -9.38 0.40
N TRP A 282 -3.48 -8.45 1.31
CA TRP A 282 -3.17 -8.62 2.74
C TRP A 282 -4.09 -7.76 3.59
N ARG A 283 -4.67 -8.34 4.65
CA ARG A 283 -5.55 -7.67 5.63
C ARG A 283 -6.61 -6.79 4.97
N GLN A 284 -7.38 -7.40 4.07
CA GLN A 284 -8.51 -6.77 3.37
C GLN A 284 -8.11 -5.58 2.50
N ARG A 285 -6.86 -5.57 2.03
CA ARG A 285 -6.33 -4.55 1.12
C ARG A 285 -5.67 -5.23 -0.06
N ILE A 286 -5.77 -4.59 -1.21
CA ILE A 286 -5.22 -5.05 -2.47
C ILE A 286 -4.24 -4.03 -3.05
N TRP A 287 -3.12 -4.52 -3.55
CA TRP A 287 -2.15 -3.76 -4.34
C TRP A 287 -1.93 -4.50 -5.65
N THR A 288 -1.94 -3.78 -6.76
CA THR A 288 -1.66 -4.34 -8.09
C THR A 288 -0.59 -3.53 -8.78
N VAL A 289 0.20 -4.16 -9.64
CA VAL A 289 1.22 -3.47 -10.45
C VAL A 289 0.59 -2.41 -11.34
N GLU A 290 -0.55 -2.74 -11.97
CA GLU A 290 -1.30 -1.84 -12.86
C GLU A 290 -1.71 -0.54 -12.15
N ARG A 291 -2.06 -0.61 -10.86
CA ARG A 291 -2.49 0.53 -10.05
C ARG A 291 -1.48 0.86 -8.96
N SER A 292 -0.20 0.58 -9.20
CA SER A 292 0.86 0.68 -8.20
C SER A 292 1.03 2.11 -7.66
N SER A 293 0.74 3.13 -8.46
CA SER A 293 0.76 4.54 -8.06
C SER A 293 -0.31 4.90 -7.03
N GLU A 294 -1.37 4.10 -6.90
CA GLU A 294 -2.42 4.33 -5.90
C GLU A 294 -2.10 3.67 -4.54
N GLY A 295 -1.04 2.86 -4.48
CA GLY A 295 -0.72 2.10 -3.28
C GLY A 295 -1.78 1.06 -2.93
N TRP A 296 -1.96 0.81 -1.62
CA TRP A 296 -2.95 -0.12 -1.10
C TRP A 296 -4.37 0.44 -1.24
N ARG A 297 -5.29 -0.40 -1.71
CA ARG A 297 -6.71 -0.09 -1.82
C ARG A 297 -7.52 -1.01 -0.93
N SER A 298 -8.53 -0.48 -0.24
CA SER A 298 -9.42 -1.30 0.58
C SER A 298 -10.25 -2.25 -0.29
N MET A 299 -10.52 -3.44 0.23
CA MET A 299 -11.46 -4.40 -0.35
C MET A 299 -12.76 -4.39 0.44
N GLU A 300 -13.85 -4.79 -0.22
CA GLU A 300 -15.11 -5.07 0.46
C GLU A 300 -14.94 -6.22 1.45
N ASP A 301 -15.71 -6.19 2.54
CA ASP A 301 -15.77 -7.30 3.49
C ASP A 301 -16.46 -8.51 2.87
N ARG A 302 -15.72 -9.62 2.82
CA ARG A 302 -16.15 -10.91 2.25
C ARG A 302 -16.64 -11.90 3.31
N GLY A 303 -16.70 -11.50 4.57
CA GLY A 303 -17.42 -12.21 5.64
C GLY A 303 -16.56 -12.96 6.66
N ASP A 304 -15.31 -13.29 6.34
CA ASP A 304 -14.41 -13.97 7.29
C ASP A 304 -12.92 -13.60 7.10
N ALA A 305 -12.09 -14.04 8.05
CA ALA A 305 -10.67 -13.73 8.09
C ALA A 305 -9.90 -14.26 6.86
N THR A 306 -10.24 -15.44 6.37
CA THR A 306 -9.57 -16.05 5.21
C THR A 306 -9.98 -15.33 3.93
N ALA A 307 -11.28 -15.13 3.72
CA ALA A 307 -11.79 -14.40 2.55
C ALA A 307 -11.27 -12.95 2.49
N ASN A 308 -11.03 -12.35 3.66
CA ASN A 308 -10.44 -11.03 3.81
C ASN A 308 -8.92 -11.04 3.99
N HIS A 309 -8.25 -12.19 3.86
CA HIS A 309 -6.77 -12.30 3.86
C HIS A 309 -6.09 -11.75 5.13
N TYR A 310 -6.70 -11.99 6.29
CA TYR A 310 -6.11 -11.67 7.60
C TYR A 310 -5.22 -12.78 8.15
N ASP A 311 -5.29 -13.98 7.58
CA ASP A 311 -4.55 -15.18 8.00
C ASP A 311 -3.49 -15.65 6.99
N HIS A 312 -3.38 -14.97 5.84
CA HIS A 312 -2.35 -15.20 4.85
C HIS A 312 -2.11 -13.97 3.97
N VAL A 313 -0.88 -13.80 3.50
CA VAL A 313 -0.56 -12.89 2.40
C VAL A 313 -0.79 -13.64 1.10
N HIS A 314 -1.72 -13.19 0.27
CA HIS A 314 -1.94 -13.76 -1.05
C HIS A 314 -1.14 -13.01 -2.09
N VAL A 315 -0.42 -13.74 -2.93
CA VAL A 315 0.43 -13.19 -3.99
C VAL A 315 0.02 -13.83 -5.31
N THR A 316 -0.34 -13.00 -6.29
CA THR A 316 -0.55 -13.44 -7.67
C THR A 316 0.61 -12.98 -8.54
N VAL A 317 1.09 -13.85 -9.42
CA VAL A 317 2.19 -13.60 -10.37
C VAL A 317 1.72 -13.58 -11.82
N TYR A 318 2.52 -13.02 -12.72
CA TYR A 318 2.27 -13.05 -14.16
C TYR A 318 2.38 -14.46 -14.75
N GLY A 319 3.15 -15.36 -14.12
CA GLY A 319 3.21 -16.77 -14.49
C GLY A 319 4.65 -17.22 -14.69
N ASN A 320 5.08 -17.31 -15.96
CA ASN A 320 6.45 -17.68 -16.34
C ASN A 320 7.20 -16.55 -17.05
N GLU A 321 6.53 -15.42 -17.29
CA GLU A 321 7.00 -14.33 -18.17
C GLU A 321 7.24 -13.03 -17.40
N GLY A 322 6.92 -12.97 -16.10
CA GLY A 322 7.07 -11.75 -15.30
C GLY A 322 8.53 -11.36 -15.05
N THR A 323 9.46 -12.30 -15.27
CA THR A 323 10.88 -12.17 -14.93
C THR A 323 11.82 -12.49 -16.10
N THR A 324 11.30 -12.63 -17.32
CA THR A 324 12.06 -12.89 -18.56
C THR A 324 12.43 -11.61 -19.31
#